data_AF-A0A8T4Z5V8-F1
#
_entry.id   AF-A0A8T4Z5V8-F1
#
_cell.length_a   1.000
_cell.length_b   1.000
_cell.length_c   1.000
_cell.angle_alpha   90.00
_cell.angle_beta   90.00
_cell.angle_gamma   90.00
#
_symmetry.space_group_name_H-M   'P 1'
#
loop_
_entity.id
_entity.type
_entity.pdbx_description
1 polymer ?
#
loop_
_entity_poly.entity_id
_entity_poly.type
_entity_poly.pdbx_seq_one_letter_code
_entity_poly.pdbx_strand_id
1 'polypeptide(L)' 'MTALENIKFIETTVEIDILAVAVMKQFNLKSIFDAYYATTTLHSAPDHTIISTDDTFDKITGIKRVAPRSL' A
#
# COMPACT_ATOMS: atom_id res chain seq x y z
N MET A 1 13.41 3.46 -17.02
CA MET A 1 12.71 2.36 -16.33
C MET A 1 12.47 1.26 -17.34
N THR A 2 13.04 0.08 -17.12
CA THR A 2 12.65 -1.14 -17.84
C THR A 2 11.36 -1.65 -17.20
N ALA A 3 10.24 -1.60 -17.93
CA ALA A 3 8.98 -2.17 -17.48
C ALA A 3 9.11 -3.69 -17.47
N LEU A 4 8.82 -4.32 -16.32
CA LEU A 4 8.62 -5.77 -16.26
C LEU A 4 7.25 -6.05 -16.90
N GLU A 5 7.19 -7.04 -17.80
CA GLU A 5 6.03 -7.29 -18.68
C GLU A 5 4.69 -7.45 -17.93
N ASN A 6 4.76 -7.94 -16.68
CA ASN A 6 3.58 -8.21 -15.84
C ASN A 6 3.48 -7.26 -14.62
N ILE A 7 4.21 -6.15 -14.61
CA ILE A 7 4.16 -5.16 -13.53
C ILE A 7 3.79 -3.80 -14.10
N LYS A 8 2.67 -3.27 -13.62
CA LYS A 8 2.26 -1.89 -13.90
C LYS A 8 2.74 -0.98 -12.78
N PHE A 9 3.45 0.08 -13.13
CA PHE A 9 3.74 1.16 -12.20
C PHE A 9 2.47 1.99 -11.96
N ILE A 10 2.17 2.26 -10.69
CA ILE A 10 1.08 3.16 -10.30
C ILE A 10 1.73 4.47 -9.87
N GLU A 11 1.43 5.54 -10.59
CA GLU A 11 1.90 6.88 -10.23
C GLU A 11 1.20 7.36 -8.95
N THR A 12 1.95 8.10 -8.13
CA THR A 12 1.38 8.81 -6.98
C THR A 12 0.60 10.03 -7.47
N THR A 13 -0.55 10.29 -6.85
CA THR A 13 -1.36 11.48 -7.11
C THR A 13 -1.47 12.35 -5.86
N VAL A 14 -1.90 13.60 -6.01
CA VAL A 14 -2.11 14.51 -4.87
C VAL A 14 -3.13 13.92 -3.89
N GLU A 15 -4.15 13.21 -4.38
CA GLU A 15 -5.13 12.52 -3.55
C GLU A 15 -4.46 11.43 -2.70
N ILE A 16 -3.52 10.67 -3.28
CA ILE A 16 -2.74 9.66 -2.56
C ILE A 16 -1.86 10.33 -1.49
N ASP A 17 -1.22 11.47 -1.79
CA ASP A 17 -0.38 12.20 -0.83
C ASP A 17 -1.18 12.66 0.39
N ILE A 18 -2.36 13.25 0.17
CA ILE A 18 -3.24 13.72 1.25
C ILE A 18 -3.77 12.54 2.07
N LEU A 19 -4.23 11.48 1.39
CA LEU A 19 -4.76 10.29 2.04
C LEU A 19 -3.68 9.54 2.85
N ALA A 20 -2.43 9.51 2.38
CA ALA A 20 -1.33 8.89 3.11
C ALA A 20 -1.14 9.53 4.49
N VAL A 21 -1.23 10.86 4.60
CA VAL A 21 -1.15 11.56 5.88
C VAL A 21 -2.31 11.16 6.82
N ALA A 22 -3.52 11.02 6.28
CA ALA A 22 -4.68 10.56 7.05
C ALA A 22 -4.51 9.12 7.55
N VAL A 23 -4.05 8.21 6.68
CA VAL A 23 -3.77 6.81 6.98
C VAL A 23 -2.67 6.67 8.04
N MET A 24 -1.59 7.47 7.95
CA MET A 24 -0.55 7.52 8.97
C MET A 24 -1.12 7.81 10.35
N LYS A 25 -1.94 8.85 10.45
CA LYS A 25 -2.54 9.28 11.71
C LYS A 25 -3.52 8.23 12.25
N GLN A 26 -4.36 7.68 11.39
CA GLN A 26 -5.38 6.70 11.78
C GLN A 26 -4.79 5.40 12.30
N PHE A 27 -3.78 4.85 11.61
CA PHE A 27 -3.18 3.55 11.96
C PHE A 27 -1.83 3.66 12.67
N ASN A 28 -1.47 4.89 13.08
CA ASN A 28 -0.20 5.20 13.74
C ASN A 28 1.01 4.62 12.99
N LEU A 29 1.03 4.74 11.66
CA LEU A 29 2.17 4.33 10.84
C LEU A 29 3.33 5.31 11.06
N LYS A 30 4.54 4.77 11.23
CA LYS A 30 5.74 5.58 11.48
C LYS A 30 6.47 5.98 10.20
N SER A 31 6.31 5.18 9.15
CA SER A 31 6.87 5.43 7.82
C SER A 31 5.81 6.06 6.93
N ILE A 32 6.14 7.19 6.30
CA ILE A 32 5.30 7.79 5.26
C ILE A 32 5.21 6.89 4.02
N PHE A 33 6.25 6.09 3.74
CA PHE A 33 6.25 5.15 2.62
C PHE A 33 5.25 4.00 2.84
N ASP A 34 5.13 3.50 4.07
CA ASP A 34 4.13 2.46 4.38
C ASP A 34 2.72 3.03 4.18
N ALA A 35 2.53 4.29 4.55
CA ALA A 35 1.26 4.97 4.32
C ALA A 35 0.97 5.21 2.85
N TYR A 36 1.98 5.53 2.03
CA TYR A 36 1.83 5.59 0.58
C TYR A 36 1.40 4.23 0.03
N TYR A 37 2.07 3.14 0.38
CA TYR A 37 1.71 1.82 -0.11
C TYR A 37 0.32 1.37 0.36
N ALA A 38 -0.01 1.63 1.63
CA ALA A 38 -1.34 1.34 2.17
C ALA A 38 -2.44 2.13 1.45
N THR A 39 -2.20 3.43 1.22
CA THR A 39 -3.14 4.32 0.54
C THR A 39 -3.33 3.94 -0.91
N THR A 40 -2.24 3.70 -1.64
CA THR A 40 -2.30 3.23 -3.03
C THR A 40 -3.03 1.90 -3.12
N THR A 41 -2.84 0.99 -2.15
CA THR A 41 -3.56 -0.29 -2.10
C THR A 41 -5.06 -0.07 -1.90
N LEU A 42 -5.45 0.74 -0.92
CA LEU A 42 -6.86 1.04 -0.64
C LEU A 42 -7.55 1.84 -1.75
N HIS A 43 -6.80 2.66 -2.47
CA HIS A 43 -7.35 3.53 -3.52
C HIS A 43 -7.37 2.88 -4.90
N SER A 44 -6.31 2.15 -5.26
CA SER A 44 -6.01 1.76 -6.64
C SER A 44 -5.99 0.25 -6.89
N ALA A 45 -5.86 -0.59 -5.87
CA ALA A 45 -5.88 -2.05 -6.03
C ALA A 45 -7.31 -2.58 -5.84
N PRO A 46 -7.97 -3.13 -6.88
CA PRO A 46 -9.38 -3.53 -6.79
C PRO A 46 -9.69 -4.60 -5.73
N ASP A 47 -8.71 -5.42 -5.38
CA ASP A 47 -8.81 -6.48 -4.39
C ASP A 47 -8.24 -6.08 -3.01
N HIS A 48 -7.81 -4.81 -2.87
CA HIS A 48 -7.13 -4.24 -1.72
C HIS A 48 -6.00 -5.14 -1.15
N THR A 49 -5.33 -5.89 -2.03
CA THR A 49 -4.29 -6.84 -1.62
C THR A 49 -2.91 -6.21 -1.76
N ILE A 50 -2.09 -6.32 -0.71
CA ILE A 50 -0.68 -5.92 -0.73
C ILE A 50 0.21 -7.14 -0.51
N ILE A 51 1.21 -7.31 -1.38
CA ILE A 51 2.24 -8.32 -1.22
C ILE A 51 3.40 -7.68 -0.45
N SER A 52 3.65 -8.12 0.78
CA SER A 52 4.69 -7.54 1.63
C SER A 52 5.21 -8.52 2.68
N THR A 53 6.50 -8.43 2.96
CA THR A 53 7.14 -9.12 4.10
C THR A 53 6.91 -8.42 5.43
N ASP A 54 6.52 -7.14 5.42
CA ASP A 54 6.27 -6.34 6.61
C ASP A 54 4.84 -6.57 7.12
N ASP A 55 4.69 -6.92 8.40
CA ASP A 55 3.40 -7.18 9.04
C ASP A 55 2.66 -5.90 9.47
N THR A 56 3.27 -4.72 9.35
CA THR A 56 2.65 -3.42 9.66
C THR A 56 1.34 -3.17 8.90
N PHE A 57 1.13 -3.83 7.75
CA PHE A 57 -0.10 -3.71 6.98
C PHE A 57 -1.26 -4.52 7.56
N ASP A 58 -1.00 -5.51 8.43
CA ASP A 58 -2.03 -6.37 9.02
C ASP A 58 -2.98 -5.61 9.96
N LYS A 59 -2.53 -4.47 10.51
CA LYS A 59 -3.38 -3.59 11.35
C LYS A 59 -4.23 -2.60 10.54
N ILE A 60 -4.06 -2.52 9.22
CA ILE A 60 -4.78 -1.55 8.38
C ILE A 60 -6.09 -2.17 7.91
N THR A 61 -7.20 -1.69 8.46
CA THR A 61 -8.54 -2.16 8.10
C THR A 61 -8.80 -1.97 6.60
N GLY A 62 -9.28 -3.02 5.93
CA GLY A 62 -9.59 -3.00 4.50
C GLY A 62 -8.46 -3.47 3.60
N ILE A 63 -7.24 -3.62 4.12
CA ILE A 63 -6.11 -4.21 3.39
C ILE A 63 -6.01 -5.71 3.69
N LYS A 64 -5.80 -6.50 2.65
CA LYS A 64 -5.40 -7.91 2.78
C LYS A 64 -3.91 -8.04 2.47
N ARG A 65 -3.09 -8.34 3.47
CA ARG A 65 -1.67 -8.62 3.22
C ARG A 65 -1.47 -10.09 2.81
N VAL A 66 -0.64 -10.31 1.81
CA VAL A 66 -0.11 -11.63 1.44
C VAL A 66 1.40 -11.63 1.65
N ALA A 67 1.88 -12.57 2.47
CA ALA A 67 3.32 -12.77 2.65
C ALA A 67 3.90 -13.47 1.40
N PRO A 68 4.99 -12.96 0.79
CA PRO A 68 5.57 -13.59 -0.40
C PRO A 68 6.00 -15.04 -0.18
N ARG A 69 6.36 -15.41 1.06
CA ARG A 69 6.83 -16.77 1.39
C ARG A 69 5.73 -17.83 1.40
N SER A 70 4.46 -17.42 1.36
CA SER A 70 3.31 -18.32 1.27
C SER A 70 2.77 -18.47 -0.15
N LEU A 71 3.50 -17.97 -1.15
CA LEU A 71 3.17 -18.04 -2.57
C LEU A 71 4.10 -19.02 -3.30
#